data_AF-A0A3C1RQY7-F1
#
_entry.id   AF-A0A3C1RQY7-F1
#
_cell.length_a   1.000
_cell.length_b   1.000
_cell.length_c   1.000
_cell.angle_alpha   90.00
_cell.angle_beta   90.00
_cell.angle_gamma   90.00
#
_symmetry.space_group_name_H-M   'P 1'
#
loop_
_entity.id
_entity.type
_entity.pdbx_description
1 polymer ?
#
loop_
_entity_poly.entity_id
_entity_poly.type
_entity_poly.pdbx_seq_one_letter_code
_entity_poly.pdbx_strand_id
1 'polypeptide(L)'
;MSDYNTIALAKTGDPKAIAILINQALQPKGVTAKVTRQDHYLQVVLVSEQVPDAQACVRVVHNGLMRLQSPVVGSVTISGYRRGQKKSGWTQTLVFQQFVPKP
;
A
#
# COMPACT_ATOMS: atom_id res chain seq x y z
N MET A 1 -0.07 -17.91 15.72
CA MET A 1 -1.40 -17.29 15.95
C MET A 1 -1.44 -15.86 15.39
N SER A 2 -1.00 -15.62 14.14
CA SER A 2 -0.48 -14.28 13.78
C SER A 2 -1.17 -13.60 12.59
N ASP A 3 -1.89 -14.32 11.73
CA ASP A 3 -2.40 -13.76 10.47
C ASP A 3 -3.85 -13.25 10.56
N TYR A 4 -4.67 -13.88 11.40
CA TYR A 4 -6.10 -13.54 11.52
C TYR A 4 -6.33 -12.13 12.08
N ASN A 5 -5.57 -11.74 13.11
CA ASN A 5 -5.66 -10.42 13.69
C ASN A 5 -5.15 -9.34 12.72
N THR A 6 -4.12 -9.66 11.94
CA THR A 6 -3.56 -8.75 10.93
C THR A 6 -4.59 -8.46 9.83
N ILE A 7 -5.32 -9.46 9.34
CA ILE A 7 -6.37 -9.21 8.33
C ILE A 7 -7.51 -8.37 8.90
N ALA A 8 -7.95 -8.64 10.13
CA ALA A 8 -8.99 -7.86 10.79
C ALA A 8 -8.60 -6.39 10.96
N LEU A 9 -7.37 -6.13 11.42
CA LEU A 9 -6.80 -4.78 11.54
C LEU A 9 -6.63 -4.10 10.18
N ALA A 10 -6.12 -4.81 9.18
CA ALA A 10 -6.00 -4.26 7.85
C ALA A 10 -7.38 -3.87 7.27
N LYS A 11 -8.44 -4.64 7.55
CA LYS A 11 -9.81 -4.32 7.14
C LYS A 11 -10.35 -3.04 7.77
N THR A 12 -9.98 -2.74 9.01
CA THR A 12 -10.29 -1.44 9.65
C THR A 12 -9.38 -0.32 9.15
N GLY A 13 -8.48 -0.62 8.20
CA GLY A 13 -7.52 0.28 7.58
C GLY A 13 -6.31 0.55 8.46
N ASP A 14 -5.92 -0.39 9.35
CA ASP A 14 -4.71 -0.25 10.14
C ASP A 14 -3.47 -0.23 9.22
N PRO A 15 -2.64 0.84 9.25
CA PRO A 15 -1.52 0.97 8.35
C PRO A 15 -0.42 -0.07 8.62
N LYS A 16 -0.21 -0.50 9.87
CA LYS A 16 0.82 -1.51 10.18
C LYS A 16 0.43 -2.87 9.61
N ALA A 17 -0.83 -3.25 9.77
CA ALA A 17 -1.34 -4.50 9.26
C ALA A 17 -1.32 -4.54 7.72
N ILE A 18 -1.73 -3.45 7.06
CA ILE A 18 -1.61 -3.32 5.60
C ILE A 18 -0.14 -3.39 5.17
N ALA A 19 0.78 -2.74 5.90
CA ALA A 19 2.21 -2.83 5.62
C ALA A 19 2.72 -4.27 5.69
N ILE A 20 2.34 -5.03 6.72
CA ILE A 20 2.76 -6.43 6.87
C ILE A 20 2.32 -7.24 5.65
N LEU A 21 1.05 -7.14 5.26
CA LEU A 21 0.51 -7.87 4.11
C LEU A 21 1.20 -7.50 2.79
N ILE A 22 1.43 -6.20 2.55
CA ILE A 22 2.13 -5.73 1.35
C ILE A 22 3.60 -6.20 1.36
N ASN A 23 4.29 -6.10 2.50
CA ASN A 23 5.67 -6.58 2.62
C ASN A 23 5.78 -8.08 2.39
N GLN A 24 4.84 -8.89 2.90
CA GLN A 24 4.82 -10.33 2.63
C GLN A 24 4.69 -10.62 1.13
N ALA A 25 3.83 -9.88 0.43
CA ALA A 25 3.66 -10.05 -1.02
C ALA A 25 4.86 -9.55 -1.84
N LEU A 26 5.61 -8.56 -1.34
CA LEU A 26 6.75 -7.94 -2.00
C LEU A 26 8.12 -8.48 -1.53
N GLN A 27 8.15 -9.31 -0.48
CA GLN A 27 9.33 -10.00 0.04
C GLN A 27 10.11 -10.74 -1.06
N PRO A 28 9.50 -11.54 -1.97
CA PRO A 28 10.25 -12.21 -3.03
C PRO A 28 10.90 -11.25 -4.04
N LYS A 29 10.49 -9.97 -4.07
CA LYS A 29 11.07 -8.93 -4.91
C LYS A 29 12.14 -8.11 -4.18
N GLY A 30 12.41 -8.37 -2.90
CA GLY A 30 13.35 -7.58 -2.09
C GLY A 30 12.90 -6.13 -1.90
N VAL A 31 11.60 -5.86 -1.97
CA VAL A 31 11.03 -4.50 -1.81
C VAL A 31 10.41 -4.39 -0.42
N THR A 32 10.80 -3.34 0.30
CA THR A 32 10.21 -2.98 1.59
C THR A 32 9.12 -1.94 1.39
N ALA A 33 7.90 -2.23 1.86
CA ALA A 33 6.80 -1.28 1.87
C ALA A 33 6.66 -0.61 3.23
N LYS A 34 6.48 0.70 3.25
CA LYS A 34 6.07 1.47 4.41
C LYS A 34 4.70 2.03 4.13
N VAL A 35 3.77 1.82 5.05
CA VAL A 35 2.39 2.25 4.88
C VAL A 35 2.07 3.24 5.98
N THR A 36 1.45 4.34 5.59
CA THR A 36 0.98 5.39 6.48
C THR A 36 -0.46 5.70 6.10
N ARG A 37 -1.32 5.91 7.08
CA ARG A 37 -2.70 6.26 6.85
C ARG A 37 -2.95 7.66 7.39
N GLN A 38 -3.64 8.46 6.58
CA GLN A 38 -4.19 9.76 6.95
C GLN A 38 -5.69 9.71 6.62
N ASP A 39 -6.53 9.51 7.64
CA ASP A 39 -7.98 9.40 7.51
C ASP A 39 -8.44 8.35 6.48
N HIS A 40 -8.86 8.75 5.29
CA HIS A 40 -9.29 7.87 4.20
C HIS A 40 -8.24 7.69 3.11
N TYR A 41 -7.09 8.35 3.27
CA TYR A 41 -5.96 8.30 2.36
C TYR A 41 -4.88 7.37 2.92
N LEU A 42 -4.36 6.50 2.06
CA LEU A 42 -3.30 5.57 2.38
C LEU A 42 -2.07 5.90 1.55
N GLN A 43 -0.94 6.13 2.21
CA GLN A 43 0.34 6.35 1.56
C GLN A 43 1.20 5.10 1.69
N VAL A 44 1.64 4.58 0.56
CA VAL A 44 2.48 3.39 0.45
C VAL A 44 3.81 3.79 -0.19
N VAL A 45 4.88 3.72 0.58
CA VAL A 45 6.23 4.01 0.13
C VAL A 45 6.99 2.71 -0.04
N LEU A 46 7.38 2.40 -1.27
CA LEU A 46 8.13 1.19 -1.62
C LEU A 46 9.60 1.55 -1.75
N VAL A 47 10.48 0.81 -1.06
CA VAL A 47 11.92 1.03 -1.07
C VAL A 47 12.64 -0.27 -1.42
N SER A 48 13.53 -0.22 -2.40
CA SER A 48 14.37 -1.36 -2.79
C SER A 48 15.76 -0.92 -3.26
N GLU A 49 16.71 -1.84 -3.37
CA GLU A 49 18.08 -1.57 -3.85
C GLU A 49 18.11 -0.92 -5.25
N GLN A 50 17.14 -1.28 -6.08
CA GLN A 50 16.89 -0.71 -7.40
C GLN A 50 15.50 -0.07 -7.43
N VAL A 51 15.20 0.73 -8.46
CA VAL A 51 13.84 1.28 -8.63
C VAL A 51 12.89 0.11 -8.85
N PRO A 52 11.88 -0.09 -7.97
CA PRO A 52 10.95 -1.20 -8.12
C PRO A 52 10.09 -1.00 -9.36
N ASP A 53 9.70 -2.09 -10.03
CA ASP A 53 8.80 -2.02 -11.19
C ASP A 53 7.44 -1.45 -10.77
N ALA A 54 7.08 -0.31 -11.37
CA ALA A 54 5.88 0.42 -11.03
C ALA A 54 4.62 -0.43 -11.20
N GLN A 55 4.45 -1.05 -12.36
CA GLN A 55 3.24 -1.80 -12.66
C GLN A 55 3.13 -3.08 -11.82
N ALA A 56 4.23 -3.77 -11.59
CA ALA A 56 4.24 -4.99 -10.78
C ALA A 56 3.90 -4.66 -9.32
N CYS A 57 4.51 -3.63 -8.76
CA CYS A 57 4.25 -3.19 -7.40
C CYS A 57 2.83 -2.64 -7.22
N VAL A 58 2.38 -1.78 -8.14
CA VAL A 58 1.01 -1.25 -8.13
C VAL A 58 0.00 -2.39 -8.21
N ARG A 59 0.20 -3.38 -9.08
CA ARG A 59 -0.68 -4.56 -9.16
C ARG A 59 -0.72 -5.36 -7.86
N VAL A 60 0.42 -5.59 -7.21
CA VAL A 60 0.47 -6.31 -5.92
C VAL A 60 -0.31 -5.54 -4.84
N VAL A 61 -0.07 -4.23 -4.70
CA VAL A 61 -0.77 -3.40 -3.72
C VAL A 61 -2.27 -3.33 -4.01
N HIS A 62 -2.63 -3.10 -5.27
CA HIS A 62 -4.02 -3.08 -5.72
C HIS A 62 -4.75 -4.39 -5.41
N ASN A 63 -4.15 -5.53 -5.77
CA ASN A 63 -4.75 -6.84 -5.52
C ASN A 63 -4.83 -7.14 -4.01
N GLY A 64 -3.84 -6.74 -3.23
CA GLY A 64 -3.86 -6.84 -1.77
C GLY A 64 -5.03 -6.06 -1.16
N LEU A 65 -5.22 -4.81 -1.58
CA LEU A 65 -6.32 -3.95 -1.13
C LEU A 65 -7.69 -4.44 -1.61
N MET A 66 -7.79 -4.94 -2.83
CA MET A 66 -9.01 -5.55 -3.35
C MET A 66 -9.42 -6.80 -2.57
N ARG A 67 -8.47 -7.65 -2.17
CA ARG A 67 -8.74 -8.81 -1.31
C ARG A 67 -9.14 -8.39 0.10
N LEU A 68 -8.61 -7.27 0.57
CA LEU A 68 -8.90 -6.74 1.89
C LEU A 68 -10.32 -6.19 1.96
N GLN A 69 -10.84 -5.63 0.86
CA GLN A 69 -12.16 -5.00 0.76
C GLN A 69 -12.43 -4.02 1.92
N SER A 70 -11.42 -3.24 2.29
CA SER A 70 -11.54 -2.32 3.42
C SER A 70 -12.44 -1.14 3.03
N PRO A 71 -13.60 -0.96 3.69
CA PRO A 71 -14.55 0.09 3.33
C PRO A 71 -14.08 1.49 3.77
N VAL A 72 -13.00 1.58 4.53
CA VAL A 72 -12.49 2.86 5.07
C VAL A 72 -11.40 3.49 4.20
N VAL A 73 -10.87 2.75 3.22
CA VAL A 73 -9.79 3.20 2.34
C VAL A 73 -10.40 3.83 1.09
N GLY A 74 -10.38 5.17 1.03
CA GLY A 74 -10.90 5.93 -0.11
C GLY A 74 -9.91 5.96 -1.27
N SER A 75 -8.64 6.22 -0.99
CA SER A 75 -7.58 6.25 -2.00
C SER A 75 -6.24 5.81 -1.43
N VAL A 76 -5.37 5.30 -2.30
CA VAL A 76 -3.99 4.95 -1.98
C VAL A 76 -3.04 5.66 -2.93
N THR A 77 -1.92 6.14 -2.44
CA THR A 77 -0.81 6.61 -3.26
C THR A 77 0.42 5.77 -3.00
N ILE A 78 0.98 5.24 -4.07
CA ILE A 78 2.09 4.31 -4.07
C ILE A 78 3.28 5.04 -4.68
N SER A 79 4.38 5.14 -3.96
CA SER A 79 5.60 5.78 -4.43
C SER A 79 6.78 4.83 -4.36
N GLY A 80 7.45 4.62 -5.49
CA GLY A 80 8.63 3.76 -5.60
C GLY A 80 9.92 4.55 -5.43
N TYR A 81 10.77 4.12 -4.51
CA TYR A 81 12.08 4.71 -4.22
C TYR A 81 13.16 3.66 -4.37
N ARG A 82 14.29 4.09 -4.93
CA ARG A 82 15.55 3.38 -4.78
C ARG A 82 16.16 3.74 -3.42
N ARG A 83 16.70 2.75 -2.71
CA ARG A 83 17.40 2.94 -1.43
C ARG A 83 18.50 3.98 -1.61
N GLY A 84 18.54 4.97 -0.72
CA GLY A 84 19.49 6.09 -0.77
C GLY A 84 19.11 7.23 -1.72
N GLN A 85 18.05 7.11 -2.53
CA GLN A 85 17.55 8.23 -3.33
C GLN A 85 16.49 9.04 -2.59
N LYS A 86 16.55 10.37 -2.75
CA LYS A 86 15.56 11.31 -2.22
C LYS A 86 14.34 11.48 -3.12
N LYS A 87 14.47 11.24 -4.43
CA LYS A 87 13.37 11.33 -5.40
C LYS A 87 12.69 9.98 -5.58
N SER A 88 11.37 9.98 -5.69
CA SER A 88 10.64 8.80 -6.15
C SER A 88 11.00 8.55 -7.61
N GLY A 89 11.22 7.30 -7.97
CA GLY A 89 11.33 6.89 -9.37
C GLY A 89 9.98 6.98 -10.09
N TRP A 90 8.89 6.81 -9.34
CA TRP A 90 7.53 6.94 -9.82
C TRP A 90 6.56 7.08 -8.63
N THR A 91 5.39 7.65 -8.91
CA THR A 91 4.27 7.75 -7.98
C THR A 91 2.99 7.43 -8.73
N GLN A 92 2.14 6.58 -8.15
CA GLN A 92 0.85 6.18 -8.69
C GLN A 92 -0.22 6.29 -7.62
N THR A 93 -1.30 7.00 -7.91
CA THR A 93 -2.48 7.05 -7.05
C THR A 93 -3.58 6.15 -7.61
N LEU A 94 -4.23 5.38 -6.74
CA LEU A 94 -5.41 4.58 -7.05
C LEU A 94 -6.56 5.06 -6.14
N VAL A 95 -7.73 5.27 -6.75
CA VAL A 95 -8.95 5.64 -6.03
C VAL A 95 -9.85 4.41 -5.99
N PHE A 96 -10.24 3.98 -4.79
CA PHE A 96 -11.04 2.77 -4.58
C PHE A 96 -12.50 3.10 -4.31
N GLN A 97 -12.74 4.12 -3.48
CA GLN A 97 -14.06 4.71 -3.32
C GLN A 97 -13.98 6.13 -3.84
N GLN A 98 -14.87 6.46 -4.78
CA GLN A 98 -15.16 7.84 -5.07
C GLN A 98 -15.84 8.41 -3.82
N PHE A 99 -15.08 9.04 -2.94
CA PHE A 99 -15.66 9.97 -1.97
C PHE A 99 -16.19 11.14 -2.78
N VAL A 100 -17.42 11.01 -3.29
CA VAL A 100 -18.20 12.16 -3.72
C VAL A 100 -18.55 12.88 -2.42
N PRO A 101 -18.01 14.08 -2.13
CA PRO A 101 -18.49 14.83 -0.99
C PRO A 101 -19.98 15.06 -1.27
N LYS A 102 -20.84 14.53 -0.39
CA LYS A 102 -22.28 14.78 -0.48
C LYS A 102 -22.45 16.30 -0.39
N PRO A 103 -23.16 16.93 -1.33
CA PRO A 103 -23.32 18.38 -1.39
C PRO A 103 -23.98 18.94 -0.12
#